data_AF-A0A0P0G7T9-F1
#
_entry.id   AF-A0A0P0G7T9-F1
#
_cell.length_a   1.000
_cell.length_b   1.000
_cell.length_c   1.000
_cell.angle_alpha   90.00
_cell.angle_beta   90.00
_cell.angle_gamma   90.00
#
_symmetry.space_group_name_H-M   'P 1'
#
loop_
_entity.id
_entity.type
_entity.pdbx_description
1 polymer ?
#
loop_
_entity_poly.entity_id
_entity_poly.type
_entity_poly.pdbx_seq_one_letter_code
_entity_poly.pdbx_strand_id
1 'polypeptide(L)' 'VHAKASVVLLAGLQQRFCQQCSRFHELSEFDEAKRSCRRRLAGHNARRRKSAYDSQ' A
#
# COMPACT_ATOMS: atom_id res chain seq x y z
N VAL A 1 20.33 0.04 -4.35
CA VAL A 1 19.43 -1.02 -4.89
C VAL A 1 19.02 -1.98 -3.77
N HIS A 2 18.11 -1.56 -2.88
CA HIS A 2 17.58 -2.40 -1.78
C HIS A 2 16.20 -3.02 -2.11
N ALA A 3 15.84 -3.06 -3.40
CA ALA A 3 14.48 -3.30 -3.87
C ALA A 3 14.25 -4.69 -4.51
N LYS A 4 15.05 -5.71 -4.16
CA LYS A 4 14.94 -7.04 -4.78
C LYS A 4 14.15 -8.07 -3.97
N ALA A 5 13.98 -7.89 -2.66
CA ALA A 5 13.13 -8.74 -1.85
C ALA A 5 11.89 -7.95 -1.41
N SER A 6 10.81 -8.10 -2.17
CA SER A 6 9.54 -7.39 -1.91
C SER A 6 8.76 -7.94 -0.71
N VAL A 7 9.22 -9.07 -0.15
CA VAL A 7 8.54 -9.84 0.88
C VAL A 7 9.58 -10.37 1.86
N VAL A 8 9.32 -10.23 3.15
CA VAL A 8 10.12 -10.77 4.26
C VAL A 8 9.22 -11.65 5.12
N LEU A 9 9.71 -12.80 5.58
CA LEU A 9 8.97 -13.65 6.51
C LEU A 9 9.30 -13.19 7.93
N LEU A 10 8.36 -12.53 8.61
CA LEU A 10 8.50 -12.15 10.03
C LEU A 10 7.44 -12.89 10.85
N ALA A 11 7.87 -13.60 11.89
CA ALA A 11 6.99 -14.39 12.76
C ALA A 11 6.10 -15.40 12.00
N GLY A 12 6.58 -15.95 10.88
CA GLY A 12 5.81 -16.86 10.02
C GLY A 12 4.83 -16.16 9.06
N LEU A 13 4.71 -14.84 9.14
CA LEU A 13 3.86 -14.03 8.28
C LEU A 13 4.69 -13.36 7.19
N GLN A 14 4.17 -13.41 5.98
CA GLN A 14 4.77 -12.70 4.86
C GLN A 14 4.45 -11.21 5.00
N GLN A 15 5.48 -10.39 5.18
CA GLN A 15 5.37 -8.94 5.33
C GLN A 15 6.06 -8.22 4.18
N ARG A 16 5.60 -7.01 3.88
CA ARG A 16 6.14 -6.14 2.84
C ARG A 16 6.30 -4.73 3.39
N PHE A 17 7.36 -4.04 2.96
CA PHE A 17 7.60 -2.66 3.33
C PHE A 17 6.66 -1.72 2.58
N CYS A 18 5.85 -0.95 3.30
CA CYS A 18 5.02 0.10 2.72
C CYS A 18 5.80 1.40 2.63
N GLN A 19 6.09 1.86 1.40
CA GLN A 19 6.87 3.08 1.16
C GLN A 19 6.23 4.34 1.73
N GLN A 20 4.89 4.40 1.80
CA GLN A 20 4.21 5.57 2.36
C GLN A 20 4.24 5.54 3.90
N CYS A 21 4.15 4.37 4.52
CA CYS A 21 4.09 4.24 5.98
C CYS A 21 5.47 4.12 6.63
N SER A 22 6.51 3.87 5.84
CA SER A 22 7.86 3.54 6.31
C SER A 22 7.87 2.41 7.35
N ARG A 23 6.95 1.45 7.19
CA ARG A 23 6.70 0.33 8.11
C ARG A 23 6.43 -0.96 7.33
N PHE A 24 6.71 -2.10 7.96
CA PHE A 24 6.31 -3.40 7.46
C PHE A 24 4.85 -3.67 7.79
N HIS A 25 4.10 -4.12 6.80
CA HIS A 25 2.73 -4.62 6.97
C HIS A 25 2.66 -6.03 6.40
N GLU A 26 1.68 -6.81 6.82
CA GLU A 26 1.43 -8.12 6.24
C GLU A 26 1.07 -8.01 4.76
N LEU A 27 1.42 -9.01 3.94
CA LEU A 27 1.12 -9.03 2.51
C LEU A 27 -0.38 -8.94 2.23
N SER A 28 -1.22 -9.45 3.13
CA SER A 28 -2.69 -9.34 3.09
C SER A 28 -3.19 -7.89 3.12
N GLU A 29 -2.45 -6.98 3.75
CA GLU A 29 -2.75 -5.53 3.81
C GLU A 29 -2.36 -4.79 2.51
N PHE A 30 -1.75 -5.46 1.54
CA PHE A 30 -1.45 -4.92 0.21
C PHE A 30 -2.40 -5.49 -0.83
N ASP A 31 -2.65 -4.73 -1.88
CA ASP A 31 -3.10 -5.30 -3.14
C ASP A 31 -1.83 -5.68 -3.90
N GLU A 32 -1.70 -6.92 -4.38
CA GLU A 32 -0.47 -7.46 -4.99
C GLU A 32 0.11 -6.58 -6.11
N ALA A 33 -0.74 -5.80 -6.78
CA ALA A 33 -0.37 -4.84 -7.82
C ALA A 33 0.24 -3.51 -7.29
N LYS A 34 0.20 -3.23 -5.99
CA LYS A 34 0.51 -1.90 -5.41
C LYS A 34 1.53 -2.00 -4.27
N ARG A 35 2.51 -1.08 -4.26
CA ARG A 35 3.58 -0.98 -3.24
C ARG A 35 3.17 -0.24 -1.94
N SER A 36 1.90 0.12 -1.80
CA SER A 36 1.35 0.82 -0.64
C SER A 36 0.18 0.05 -0.06
N CYS A 37 0.04 0.02 1.26
CA CYS A 37 -1.06 -0.67 1.93
C CYS A 37 -2.45 -0.12 1.53
N ARG A 38 -3.46 -1.00 1.55
CA ARG A 38 -4.85 -0.69 1.15
C ARG A 38 -5.41 0.50 1.92
N ARG A 39 -5.05 0.63 3.21
CA ARG A 39 -5.47 1.72 4.10
C ARG A 39 -5.20 3.11 3.52
N ARG A 40 -4.02 3.33 2.91
CA ARG A 40 -3.71 4.63 2.28
C ARG A 40 -4.29 4.74 0.87
N LEU A 41 -4.42 3.63 0.14
CA LEU A 41 -5.00 3.63 -1.20
C LEU A 41 -6.49 4.03 -1.18
N ALA A 42 -7.25 3.59 -0.17
CA ALA A 42 -8.65 4.00 0.02
C ALA A 42 -8.80 5.52 0.16
N GLY A 43 -7.92 6.18 0.94
CA GLY A 43 -7.91 7.64 1.08
C GLY A 43 -7.58 8.38 -0.22
N HIS A 44 -6.66 7.85 -1.03
CA HIS A 44 -6.36 8.40 -2.35
C HIS A 44 -7.53 8.27 -3.33
N ASN A 45 -8.18 7.11 -3.37
CA ASN A 45 -9.34 6.86 -4.23
C ASN A 45 -10.54 7.75 -3.87
N ALA A 46 -10.80 7.95 -2.57
CA ALA A 46 -11.87 8.84 -2.10
C ALA A 46 -11.62 10.30 -2.50
N ARG A 47 -10.39 10.81 -2.33
CA ARG A 47 -10.03 12.18 -2.78
C ARG A 47 -10.15 12.33 -4.29
N ARG A 48 -9.68 11.37 -5.08
CA ARG A 48 -9.84 11.38 -6.54
C ARG A 48 -11.30 11.37 -6.98
N ARG A 49 -12.17 10.59 -6.35
CA ARG A 49 -13.62 10.60 -6.66
C ARG A 49 -14.27 11.96 -6.39
N LYS A 50 -13.84 12.68 -5.35
CA LYS A 50 -14.43 13.96 -4.99
C LYS A 50 -14.01 15.09 -5.93
N SER A 51 -12.75 15.11 -6.38
CA SER A 51 -12.29 16.09 -7.37
C SER A 51 -12.88 15.91 -8.77
N ALA A 52 -13.38 14.73 -9.12
CA ALA A 52 -14.05 14.51 -10.41
C ALA A 52 -15.48 15.09 -10.45
N TYR A 53 -16.08 15.38 -9.30
CA TYR A 53 -17.43 15.95 -9.21
C TYR A 53 -17.42 17.48 -9.11
N ASP A 54 -16.28 18.08 -8.78
CA ASP A 54 -16.10 19.53 -8.60
C ASP A 54 -15.57 20.21 -9.88
N SER A 55 -15.95 19.69 -11.04
CA SER A 55 -15.56 20.26 -12.34
C SER A 55 -16.75 20.49 -13.27
N GLN A 56 -17.93 20.71 -12.69
CA GLN A 56 -19.16 21.00 -13.45
C GLN A 56 -19.92 22.16 -12.83
#